data_AF-A0A420DJI8-F1
#
_entry.id   AF-A0A420DJI8-F1
#
_cell.length_a   1.000
_cell.length_b   1.000
_cell.length_c   1.000
_cell.angle_alpha   90.00
_cell.angle_beta   90.00
_cell.angle_gamma   90.00
#
_symmetry.space_group_name_H-M   'P 1'
#
loop_
_entity.id
_entity.type
_entity.pdbx_description
1 polymer ?
#
loop_
_entity_poly.entity_id
_entity_poly.type
_entity_poly.pdbx_seq_one_letter_code
_entity_poly.pdbx_strand_id
1 'polypeptide(L)'
;MSDLFLRLPDPEVAVPQHEQLPLGRIMVNAGIISQSDLVHALNLQQHIDAPLGEILVAEGLASSDDVLNMISRQHNIPFADLVSDPPDQTLSSALPSELCLKYRCVPWLRMGDLLLVGTRSPDDFDSLRIAMGDRGRRMLPVLVHEAHIRKHIGMLYGAELALKAATRLPAAQSCRNWAPTSGLRLYLAIGLLVSLVAALLLAPLWTITIGVLIAFVTLLMSTVFKLAAFGAQLSNMSQVTTCSKHLERPPFPMPKVSVLVPLLHEKEIAGKLVQRLTRLTYPKSLLEIVLVLEQSDTITRETLARTDLPSWISVIEVPSAGTLTTKPRALNYALDFCRGSIVGVWDAEDAPEPDQIEKVVTRFQDAPKNVACLQGVLDYYNARTNWISRCFAIEYATWWRMVLPGVARLGLVIPLGGTTLFFRRTVLEELCRWDAHNVTEDADLGIRLARHGYVTELIPTVTFEEANCRAWPWVKQRSRWLKGFLITWLVHMQSPRALLRDLGWLRFLGVQTLLLATFAQFAFAPLLWSFWITLAGFEHPVAHTLGAPVATSMAVFFIFSEIINLTISMVSVSRKEHRHLMIYVLTLPFYFPMAALSAYKALKEFVVEPFYWDKTEHGINDPD
;
A
#
# COMPACT_ATOMS: atom_id res chain seq x y z
N MET A 1 2.90 24.08 69.71
CA MET A 1 1.82 24.24 68.71
C MET A 1 1.62 22.90 68.06
N SER A 2 0.54 22.21 68.45
CA SER A 2 0.12 20.92 67.92
C SER A 2 -0.47 21.12 66.53
N ASP A 3 0.12 20.50 65.52
CA ASP A 3 -0.43 20.46 64.17
C ASP A 3 -1.69 19.56 64.22
N LEU A 4 -2.86 20.20 64.21
CA LEU A 4 -4.18 19.59 64.43
C LEU A 4 -4.84 19.13 63.11
N PHE A 5 -4.07 19.11 62.02
CA PHE A 5 -4.50 18.54 60.75
C PHE A 5 -3.68 17.28 60.46
N LEU A 6 -4.17 16.15 60.95
CA LEU A 6 -3.80 14.81 60.48
C LEU A 6 -4.08 14.73 58.97
N ARG A 7 -3.13 15.18 58.14
CA ARG A 7 -3.08 14.84 56.72
C ARG A 7 -2.63 13.38 56.65
N LEU A 8 -3.61 12.48 56.63
CA LEU A 8 -3.36 11.11 56.21
C LEU A 8 -2.78 11.18 54.78
N PRO A 9 -1.60 10.58 54.52
CA PRO A 9 -1.13 10.44 53.15
C PRO A 9 -2.20 9.70 52.34
N ASP A 10 -2.39 10.09 51.08
CA ASP A 10 -3.25 9.36 50.16
C ASP A 10 -2.87 7.86 50.22
N PRO A 11 -3.85 6.95 50.25
CA PRO A 11 -3.56 5.53 50.38
C PRO A 11 -2.64 5.08 49.24
N GLU A 12 -1.38 4.81 49.57
CA GLU A 12 -0.49 4.06 48.70
C GLU A 12 -1.00 2.62 48.69
N VAL A 13 -1.39 2.14 47.51
CA VAL A 13 -1.74 0.74 47.30
C VAL A 13 -0.50 -0.08 47.67
N ALA A 14 -0.58 -0.83 48.76
CA ALA A 14 0.48 -1.75 49.16
C ALA A 14 0.65 -2.80 48.04
N VAL A 15 1.76 -2.72 47.31
CA VAL A 15 2.13 -3.72 46.30
C VAL A 15 2.69 -4.93 47.08
N PRO A 16 2.04 -6.10 47.07
CA PRO A 16 2.60 -7.27 47.71
C PRO A 16 3.89 -7.64 46.98
N GLN A 17 5.02 -7.71 47.69
CA GLN A 17 6.24 -8.35 47.18
C GLN A 17 6.01 -9.87 47.16
N HIS A 18 5.26 -10.36 46.18
CA HIS A 18 5.32 -11.76 45.80
C HIS A 18 6.47 -11.93 44.80
N GLU A 19 7.31 -12.95 44.99
CA GLU A 19 8.19 -13.46 43.92
C GLU A 19 7.29 -13.84 42.74
N GLN A 20 7.18 -12.94 41.76
CA GLN A 20 6.42 -13.20 40.55
C GLN A 20 7.15 -14.29 39.77
N LEU A 21 6.58 -15.51 39.79
CA LEU A 21 7.07 -16.59 38.96
C LEU A 21 7.01 -16.16 37.48
N PRO A 22 8.05 -16.45 36.68
CA PRO A 22 7.99 -16.19 35.25
C PRO A 22 6.85 -16.93 34.57
N LEU A 23 6.20 -16.31 33.59
CA LEU A 23 5.05 -16.85 32.85
C LEU A 23 5.26 -18.30 32.40
N GLY A 24 6.41 -18.61 31.80
CA GLY A 24 6.72 -19.95 31.31
C GLY A 24 6.68 -21.03 32.41
N ARG A 25 7.14 -20.70 33.63
CA ARG A 25 7.10 -21.64 34.77
C ARG A 25 5.68 -21.81 35.30
N ILE A 26 4.89 -20.73 35.30
CA ILE A 26 3.46 -20.81 35.65
C ILE A 26 2.72 -21.72 34.67
N MET A 27 2.99 -21.60 33.37
CA MET A 27 2.35 -22.42 32.32
C MET A 27 2.74 -23.89 32.41
N VAL A 28 4.01 -24.21 32.68
CA VAL A 28 4.46 -25.60 32.92
C VAL A 28 3.81 -26.18 34.18
N ASN A 29 3.80 -25.43 35.29
CA ASN A 29 3.16 -25.88 36.53
C ASN A 29 1.65 -26.10 36.37
N ALA A 30 1.00 -25.34 35.50
CA ALA A 30 -0.41 -25.49 35.16
C ALA A 30 -0.68 -26.66 34.19
N GLY A 31 0.35 -27.31 33.65
CA GLY A 31 0.23 -28.41 32.69
C GLY A 31 -0.23 -27.99 31.30
N ILE A 32 -0.17 -26.69 30.97
CA ILE A 32 -0.58 -26.15 29.67
C ILE A 32 0.46 -26.48 28.60
N ILE A 33 1.74 -26.37 28.96
CA ILE A 33 2.88 -26.66 28.08
C ILE A 33 3.84 -27.63 28.76
N SER A 34 4.58 -28.42 27.98
CA SER A 34 5.64 -29.27 28.50
C SER A 34 6.93 -28.47 28.76
N GLN A 35 7.88 -29.08 29.50
CA GLN A 35 9.19 -28.47 29.71
C GLN A 35 10.00 -28.37 28.40
N SER A 36 9.82 -29.32 27.47
CA SER A 36 10.43 -29.25 26.15
C SER A 36 9.87 -28.09 25.32
N ASP A 37 8.56 -27.84 25.39
CA ASP A 37 7.91 -26.73 24.68
C ASP A 37 8.43 -25.38 25.20
N LEU A 38 8.61 -25.25 26.51
CA LEU A 38 9.19 -24.06 27.11
C LEU A 38 10.64 -23.82 26.65
N VAL A 39 11.48 -24.86 26.61
CA VAL A 39 12.86 -24.75 26.11
C VAL A 39 12.88 -24.36 24.63
N HIS A 40 12.00 -24.95 23.83
CA HIS A 40 11.86 -24.61 22.41
C HIS A 40 11.48 -23.14 22.22
N ALA A 41 10.43 -22.66 22.91
CA ALA A 41 9.97 -21.28 22.83
C ALA A 41 11.01 -20.27 23.34
N LEU A 42 11.76 -20.61 24.40
CA LEU A 42 12.87 -19.78 24.89
C LEU A 42 14.04 -19.71 23.90
N ASN A 43 14.35 -20.80 23.20
CA ASN A 43 15.37 -20.79 22.14
C ASN A 43 14.95 -19.89 20.97
N LEU A 44 13.67 -19.96 20.57
CA LEU A 44 13.10 -19.02 19.60
C LEU A 44 13.21 -17.57 20.07
N GLN A 45 12.87 -17.31 21.34
CA GLN A 45 12.93 -15.98 21.95
C GLN A 45 14.34 -15.35 21.96
N GLN A 46 15.42 -16.15 21.91
CA GLN A 46 16.78 -15.63 21.78
C GLN A 46 17.02 -14.91 20.44
N HIS A 47 16.25 -15.27 19.41
CA HIS A 47 16.41 -14.79 18.04
C HIS A 47 15.23 -13.92 17.57
N ILE A 48 14.16 -13.89 18.36
CA ILE A 48 12.88 -13.25 18.05
C ILE A 48 12.53 -12.25 19.14
N ASP A 49 12.34 -10.98 18.75
CA ASP A 49 11.88 -9.92 19.66
C ASP A 49 10.36 -9.98 19.86
N ALA A 50 9.89 -11.06 20.53
CA ALA A 50 8.49 -11.25 20.89
C ALA A 50 8.34 -11.78 22.33
N PRO A 51 7.26 -11.40 23.04
CA PRO A 51 6.95 -11.98 24.35
C PRO A 51 6.74 -13.50 24.24
N LEU A 52 7.18 -14.25 25.26
CA LEU A 52 7.09 -15.71 25.29
C LEU A 52 5.66 -16.21 25.01
N GLY A 53 4.64 -15.54 25.56
CA GLY A 53 3.24 -15.88 25.31
C GLY A 53 2.82 -15.73 23.84
N GLU A 54 3.32 -14.72 23.12
CA GLU A 54 3.04 -14.56 21.68
C GLU A 54 3.73 -15.66 20.86
N ILE A 55 4.94 -16.07 21.25
CA ILE A 55 5.66 -17.17 20.61
C ILE A 55 4.90 -18.50 20.79
N LEU A 56 4.47 -18.81 22.01
CA LEU A 56 3.73 -20.05 22.30
C LEU A 56 2.40 -20.13 21.51
N VAL A 57 1.70 -19.01 21.35
CA VAL A 57 0.45 -18.94 20.58
C VAL A 57 0.69 -19.03 19.07
N ALA A 58 1.79 -18.44 18.58
CA ALA A 58 2.14 -18.49 17.16
C ALA A 58 2.57 -19.90 16.72
N GLU A 59 3.26 -20.64 17.59
CA GLU A 59 3.68 -22.03 17.36
C GLU A 59 2.56 -23.06 17.62
N GLY A 60 1.37 -22.62 18.06
CA GLY A 60 0.25 -23.50 18.38
C GLY A 60 0.44 -24.35 19.63
N LEU A 61 1.38 -23.98 20.50
CA LEU A 61 1.71 -24.69 21.75
C LEU A 61 0.77 -24.33 22.91
N ALA A 62 0.13 -23.16 22.86
CA ALA A 62 -0.87 -22.72 23.83
C ALA A 62 -1.94 -21.86 23.16
N SER A 63 -3.16 -21.82 23.73
CA SER A 63 -4.18 -20.89 23.26
C SER A 63 -3.95 -19.46 23.80
N SER A 64 -4.56 -18.47 23.15
CA SER A 64 -4.54 -17.07 23.63
C SER A 64 -5.15 -16.94 25.03
N ASP A 65 -6.18 -17.73 25.30
CA ASP A 65 -6.91 -17.76 26.58
C ASP A 65 -6.03 -18.35 27.69
N ASP A 66 -5.30 -19.42 27.39
CA ASP A 66 -4.34 -20.03 28.32
C ASP A 66 -3.29 -19.02 28.77
N VAL A 67 -2.69 -18.31 27.80
CA VAL A 67 -1.68 -17.28 28.08
C VAL A 67 -2.27 -16.14 28.91
N LEU A 68 -3.45 -15.65 28.55
CA LEU A 68 -4.08 -14.54 29.26
C LEU A 68 -4.48 -14.92 30.69
N ASN A 69 -5.01 -16.12 30.89
CA ASN A 69 -5.33 -16.66 32.21
C ASN A 69 -4.08 -16.76 33.10
N MET A 70 -2.94 -17.15 32.54
CA MET A 70 -1.69 -17.22 33.30
C MET A 70 -1.12 -15.83 33.61
N ILE A 71 -1.25 -14.86 32.70
CA ILE A 71 -0.88 -13.45 32.97
C ILE A 71 -1.76 -12.87 34.08
N SER A 72 -3.06 -13.17 34.09
CA SER A 72 -3.97 -12.77 35.17
C SER A 72 -3.48 -13.26 36.53
N ARG A 73 -3.07 -14.53 36.62
CA ARG A 73 -2.50 -15.09 37.85
C ARG A 73 -1.15 -14.47 38.21
N GLN A 74 -0.30 -14.21 37.21
CA GLN A 74 1.03 -13.63 37.41
C GLN A 74 0.96 -12.22 38.00
N HIS A 75 0.03 -11.38 37.51
CA HIS A 75 -0.11 -9.99 37.93
C HIS A 75 -1.21 -9.76 38.98
N ASN A 76 -1.99 -10.80 39.33
CA ASN A 76 -3.16 -10.70 40.20
C ASN A 76 -4.18 -9.64 39.70
N ILE A 77 -4.40 -9.60 38.38
CA ILE A 77 -5.31 -8.65 37.72
C ILE A 77 -6.55 -9.42 37.24
N PRO A 78 -7.78 -8.95 37.53
CA PRO A 78 -8.99 -9.60 37.08
C PRO A 78 -9.13 -9.57 35.56
N PHE A 79 -9.81 -10.56 35.01
CA PHE A 79 -10.19 -10.61 33.61
C PHE A 79 -11.60 -10.05 33.42
N ALA A 80 -11.81 -9.25 32.37
CA ALA A 80 -13.12 -8.74 31.98
C ALA A 80 -13.54 -9.26 30.61
N ASP A 81 -14.79 -9.73 30.57
CA ASP A 81 -15.45 -10.08 29.33
C ASP A 81 -16.27 -8.90 28.80
N LEU A 82 -15.66 -8.15 27.88
CA LEU A 82 -16.34 -7.03 27.22
C LEU A 82 -17.46 -7.47 26.25
N VAL A 83 -17.64 -8.77 26.00
CA VAL A 83 -18.75 -9.25 25.15
C VAL A 83 -20.05 -9.25 25.94
N SER A 84 -20.02 -9.73 27.18
CA SER A 84 -21.19 -9.76 28.07
C SER A 84 -21.45 -8.42 28.75
N ASP A 85 -20.41 -7.65 29.08
CA ASP A 85 -20.52 -6.34 29.73
C ASP A 85 -19.72 -5.26 28.96
N PRO A 86 -20.26 -4.72 27.86
CA PRO A 86 -19.56 -3.75 27.03
C PRO A 86 -19.48 -2.36 27.70
N PRO A 87 -18.39 -1.58 27.48
CA PRO A 87 -18.29 -0.19 27.91
C PRO A 87 -19.41 0.68 27.35
N ASP A 88 -19.91 1.58 28.20
CA ASP A 88 -20.84 2.63 27.81
C ASP A 88 -20.16 3.67 26.90
N GLN A 89 -20.89 4.15 25.89
CA GLN A 89 -20.45 5.18 24.95
C GLN A 89 -20.01 6.47 25.66
N THR A 90 -20.58 6.78 26.82
CA THR A 90 -20.21 7.95 27.64
C THR A 90 -18.73 7.94 28.07
N LEU A 91 -18.11 6.76 28.15
CA LEU A 91 -16.71 6.58 28.53
C LEU A 91 -15.71 7.02 27.45
N SER A 92 -16.17 7.29 26.23
CA SER A 92 -15.33 7.88 25.17
C SER A 92 -14.69 9.22 25.60
N SER A 93 -15.32 9.96 26.50
CA SER A 93 -14.78 11.20 27.05
C SER A 93 -13.70 11.00 28.14
N ALA A 94 -13.64 9.79 28.72
CA ALA A 94 -12.78 9.50 29.87
C ALA A 94 -11.32 9.27 29.47
N LEU A 95 -11.09 8.72 28.27
CA LEU A 95 -9.75 8.40 27.76
C LEU A 95 -9.62 8.79 26.28
N PRO A 96 -8.64 9.61 25.86
CA PRO A 96 -8.46 9.98 24.46
C PRO A 96 -8.17 8.78 23.54
N SER A 97 -8.74 8.80 22.33
CA SER A 97 -8.55 7.76 21.30
C SER A 97 -7.08 7.50 20.98
N GLU A 98 -6.24 8.53 20.96
CA GLU A 98 -4.80 8.43 20.69
C GLU A 98 -4.04 7.65 21.76
N LEU A 99 -4.43 7.79 23.03
CA LEU A 99 -3.84 7.01 24.13
C LEU A 99 -4.36 5.58 24.12
N CYS A 100 -5.64 5.36 23.82
CA CYS A 100 -6.21 4.02 23.63
C CYS A 100 -5.46 3.23 22.56
N LEU A 101 -5.17 3.85 21.41
CA LEU A 101 -4.41 3.25 20.32
C LEU A 101 -2.94 3.00 20.71
N LYS A 102 -2.27 4.02 21.27
CA LYS A 102 -0.86 3.94 21.65
C LYS A 102 -0.58 2.87 22.70
N TYR A 103 -1.40 2.82 23.76
CA TYR A 103 -1.23 1.91 24.89
C TYR A 103 -2.09 0.64 24.77
N ARG A 104 -2.79 0.46 23.65
CA ARG A 104 -3.63 -0.72 23.36
C ARG A 104 -4.59 -1.01 24.50
N CYS A 105 -5.36 0.00 24.88
CA CYS A 105 -6.28 -0.06 26.00
C CYS A 105 -7.64 0.55 25.65
N VAL A 106 -8.65 0.21 26.44
CA VAL A 106 -10.01 0.72 26.26
C VAL A 106 -10.63 1.04 27.62
N PRO A 107 -11.30 2.20 27.81
CA PRO A 107 -12.03 2.44 29.05
C PRO A 107 -13.19 1.45 29.13
N TRP A 108 -13.36 0.80 30.29
CA TRP A 108 -14.37 -0.23 30.46
C TRP A 108 -15.51 0.20 31.40
N LEU A 109 -15.19 0.56 32.63
CA LEU A 109 -16.18 0.86 33.67
C LEU A 109 -15.71 2.02 34.53
N ARG A 110 -16.65 2.88 34.94
CA ARG A 110 -16.40 3.94 35.92
C ARG A 110 -17.12 3.64 37.23
N MET A 111 -16.35 3.58 38.31
CA MET A 111 -16.83 3.38 39.67
C MET A 111 -16.51 4.63 40.51
N GLY A 112 -17.45 5.58 40.54
CA GLY A 112 -17.23 6.89 41.13
C GLY A 112 -16.10 7.65 40.43
N ASP A 113 -15.00 7.86 41.15
CA ASP A 113 -13.81 8.55 40.65
C ASP A 113 -12.77 7.61 40.03
N LEU A 114 -12.99 6.29 40.12
CA LEU A 114 -12.10 5.27 39.59
C LEU A 114 -12.52 4.84 38.18
N LEU A 115 -11.55 4.72 37.28
CA LEU A 115 -11.74 4.20 35.92
C LEU A 115 -11.05 2.84 35.77
N LEU A 116 -11.81 1.80 35.47
CA LEU A 116 -11.28 0.52 35.05
C LEU A 116 -10.97 0.57 33.55
N VAL A 117 -9.76 0.17 33.19
CA VAL A 117 -9.28 0.22 31.81
C VAL A 117 -8.82 -1.16 31.38
N GLY A 118 -9.45 -1.67 30.33
CA GLY A 118 -9.08 -2.93 29.70
C GLY A 118 -7.74 -2.79 28.99
N THR A 119 -6.79 -3.68 29.29
CA THR A 119 -5.47 -3.77 28.65
C THR A 119 -5.06 -5.22 28.43
N ARG A 120 -4.26 -5.48 27.40
CA ARG A 120 -3.63 -6.79 27.15
C ARG A 120 -2.24 -6.91 27.79
N SER A 121 -1.61 -5.77 28.06
CA SER A 121 -0.23 -5.64 28.53
C SER A 121 -0.20 -4.82 29.82
N PRO A 122 -0.28 -5.48 30.99
CA PRO A 122 -0.19 -4.80 32.28
C PRO A 122 1.10 -3.98 32.46
N ASP A 123 2.21 -4.45 31.90
CA ASP A 123 3.52 -3.81 32.02
C ASP A 123 3.56 -2.38 31.44
N ASP A 124 2.76 -2.12 30.41
CA ASP A 124 2.68 -0.79 29.78
C ASP A 124 1.75 0.17 30.54
N PHE A 125 1.00 -0.32 31.53
CA PHE A 125 -0.10 0.43 32.14
C PHE A 125 0.38 1.63 32.97
N ASP A 126 1.53 1.54 33.62
CA ASP A 126 2.07 2.67 34.38
C ASP A 126 2.43 3.85 33.46
N SER A 127 2.90 3.57 32.24
CA SER A 127 3.15 4.61 31.23
C SER A 127 1.85 5.31 30.79
N LEU A 128 0.74 4.58 30.71
CA LEU A 128 -0.58 5.16 30.47
C LEU A 128 -1.02 6.07 31.64
N ARG A 129 -0.81 5.63 32.89
CA ARG A 129 -1.14 6.45 34.08
C ARG A 129 -0.34 7.75 34.08
N ILE A 130 0.96 7.68 33.78
CA ILE A 130 1.83 8.87 33.68
C ILE A 130 1.31 9.81 32.59
N ALA A 131 0.95 9.28 31.41
CA ALA A 131 0.43 10.09 30.30
C ALA A 131 -0.91 10.79 30.62
N MET A 132 -1.70 10.23 31.54
CA MET A 132 -2.98 10.81 31.99
C MET A 132 -2.84 11.80 33.16
N GLY A 133 -1.62 12.02 33.67
CA GLY A 133 -1.36 12.93 34.80
C GLY A 133 -2.18 12.58 36.03
N ASP A 134 -2.83 13.56 36.65
CA ASP A 134 -3.62 13.36 37.88
C ASP A 134 -4.80 12.38 37.69
N ARG A 135 -5.39 12.33 36.49
CA ARG A 135 -6.45 11.37 36.16
C ARG A 135 -5.92 9.93 36.14
N GLY A 136 -4.64 9.74 35.83
CA GLY A 136 -3.98 8.44 35.80
C GLY A 136 -3.88 7.76 37.16
N ARG A 137 -3.83 8.54 38.25
CA ARG A 137 -3.76 7.97 39.61
C ARG A 137 -5.00 7.13 39.95
N ARG A 138 -6.13 7.45 39.33
CA ARG A 138 -7.44 6.82 39.58
C ARG A 138 -7.83 5.82 38.50
N MET A 139 -6.84 5.25 37.81
CA MET A 139 -7.04 4.20 36.80
C MET A 139 -6.52 2.87 37.32
N LEU A 140 -7.30 1.79 37.14
CA LEU A 140 -6.86 0.42 37.39
C LEU A 140 -6.93 -0.43 36.12
N PRO A 141 -5.93 -1.31 35.91
CA PRO A 141 -5.93 -2.21 34.76
C PRO A 141 -6.91 -3.37 34.99
N VAL A 142 -7.52 -3.82 33.91
CA VAL A 142 -8.26 -5.07 33.83
C VAL A 142 -7.80 -5.81 32.58
N LEU A 143 -7.59 -7.12 32.68
CA LEU A 143 -7.12 -7.90 31.54
C LEU A 143 -8.26 -8.18 30.56
N VAL A 144 -8.00 -7.91 29.29
CA VAL A 144 -8.97 -8.09 28.20
C VAL A 144 -8.27 -8.65 26.97
N HIS A 145 -8.97 -9.47 26.18
CA HIS A 145 -8.47 -9.91 24.88
C HIS A 145 -8.22 -8.72 23.94
N GLU A 146 -7.14 -8.78 23.18
CA GLU A 146 -6.81 -7.73 22.23
C GLU A 146 -7.89 -7.51 21.17
N ALA A 147 -8.51 -8.59 20.67
CA ALA A 147 -9.61 -8.49 19.73
C ALA A 147 -10.78 -7.65 20.30
N HIS A 148 -11.06 -7.77 21.60
CA HIS A 148 -12.08 -6.99 22.27
C HIS A 148 -11.64 -5.53 22.43
N ILE A 149 -10.38 -5.26 22.76
CA ILE A 149 -9.86 -3.88 22.83
C ILE A 149 -10.04 -3.18 21.49
N ARG A 150 -9.60 -3.81 20.38
CA ARG A 150 -9.76 -3.27 19.02
C ARG A 150 -11.23 -3.01 18.68
N LYS A 151 -12.10 -3.99 18.91
CA LYS A 151 -13.54 -3.89 18.67
C LYS A 151 -14.17 -2.72 19.43
N HIS A 152 -13.85 -2.58 20.72
CA HIS A 152 -14.44 -1.55 21.57
C HIS A 152 -13.86 -0.16 21.32
N ILE A 153 -12.60 -0.04 20.93
CA ILE A 153 -12.07 1.22 20.37
C ILE A 153 -12.86 1.63 19.13
N GLY A 154 -13.14 0.68 18.23
CA GLY A 154 -13.97 0.92 17.05
C GLY A 154 -15.40 1.36 17.38
N MET A 155 -16.02 0.82 18.43
CA MET A 155 -17.36 1.24 18.87
C MET A 155 -17.34 2.64 19.52
N LEU A 156 -16.39 2.91 20.41
CA LEU A 156 -16.31 4.17 21.14
C LEU A 156 -15.84 5.34 20.27
N TYR A 157 -14.83 5.11 19.42
CA TYR A 157 -14.12 6.17 18.69
C TYR A 157 -14.22 6.02 17.16
N GLY A 158 -15.01 5.06 16.66
CA GLY A 158 -15.06 4.72 15.23
C GLY A 158 -15.33 5.90 14.31
N ALA A 159 -16.31 6.75 14.65
CA ALA A 159 -16.64 7.92 13.84
C ALA A 159 -15.50 8.95 13.77
N GLU A 160 -14.83 9.21 14.90
CA GLU A 160 -13.67 10.11 14.98
C GLU A 160 -12.50 9.54 14.17
N LEU A 161 -12.16 8.27 14.38
CA LEU A 161 -11.05 7.60 13.71
C LEU A 161 -11.30 7.45 12.20
N ALA A 162 -12.53 7.18 11.78
CA ALA A 162 -12.88 7.08 10.38
C ALA A 162 -12.81 8.46 9.67
N LEU A 163 -13.20 9.54 10.35
CA LEU A 163 -13.00 10.90 9.85
C LEU A 163 -11.51 11.26 9.78
N LYS A 164 -10.73 10.94 10.82
CA LYS A 164 -9.26 11.11 10.81
C LYS A 164 -8.65 10.35 9.64
N ALA A 165 -9.04 9.10 9.41
CA ALA A 165 -8.55 8.27 8.30
C ALA A 165 -8.82 8.87 6.92
N ALA A 166 -10.00 9.49 6.74
CA ALA A 166 -10.33 10.23 5.52
C ALA A 166 -9.54 11.54 5.38
N THR A 167 -9.13 12.14 6.50
CA THR A 167 -8.58 13.51 6.52
C THR A 167 -7.11 13.64 6.92
N ARG A 168 -6.38 12.52 7.13
CA ARG A 168 -4.98 12.50 7.61
C ARG A 168 -4.04 13.45 6.85
N LEU A 169 -4.05 13.38 5.51
CA LEU A 169 -3.16 14.20 4.70
C LEU A 169 -3.61 15.68 4.71
N PRO A 170 -2.72 16.68 4.80
CA PRO A 170 -3.11 18.09 4.70
C PRO A 170 -3.84 18.40 3.39
N ALA A 171 -4.85 19.27 3.43
CA ALA A 171 -5.70 19.57 2.27
C ALA A 171 -4.92 20.13 1.06
N ALA A 172 -3.78 20.79 1.28
CA ALA A 172 -2.91 21.30 0.21
C ALA A 172 -2.17 20.20 -0.56
N GLN A 173 -2.07 18.99 0.00
CA GLN A 173 -1.42 17.83 -0.63
C GLN A 173 -2.43 16.73 -1.01
N SER A 174 -3.73 16.95 -0.75
CA SER A 174 -4.79 15.98 -0.99
C SER A 174 -5.72 16.46 -2.08
N CYS A 175 -6.26 15.53 -2.87
CA CYS A 175 -7.30 15.86 -3.84
C CYS A 175 -8.71 15.98 -3.22
N ARG A 176 -8.87 15.89 -1.89
CA ARG A 176 -10.20 15.88 -1.23
C ARG A 176 -11.10 17.07 -1.56
N ASN A 177 -10.52 18.26 -1.71
CA ASN A 177 -11.28 19.47 -2.04
C ASN A 177 -11.70 19.50 -3.52
N TRP A 178 -11.36 18.46 -4.27
CA TRP A 178 -11.70 18.28 -5.66
C TRP A 178 -12.97 17.44 -5.81
N ALA A 179 -13.81 17.37 -4.78
CA ALA A 179 -15.17 16.89 -4.94
C ALA A 179 -15.92 17.67 -6.05
N PRO A 180 -16.89 17.04 -6.74
CA PRO A 180 -17.67 17.64 -7.82
C PRO A 180 -18.72 18.64 -7.27
N THR A 181 -18.33 19.54 -6.38
CA THR A 181 -19.25 20.50 -5.75
C THR A 181 -19.43 21.79 -6.56
N SER A 182 -18.77 21.91 -7.72
CA SER A 182 -19.08 22.95 -8.69
C SER A 182 -19.10 22.37 -10.10
N GLY A 183 -20.19 22.61 -10.84
CA GLY A 183 -20.30 22.28 -12.27
C GLY A 183 -19.20 22.93 -13.14
N LEU A 184 -18.34 23.77 -12.54
CA LEU A 184 -17.18 24.41 -13.17
C LEU A 184 -16.33 23.44 -13.98
N ARG A 185 -15.99 22.24 -13.48
CA ARG A 185 -15.17 21.30 -14.27
C ARG A 185 -15.89 20.81 -15.51
N LEU A 186 -17.18 20.51 -15.38
CA LEU A 186 -18.00 20.11 -16.51
C LEU A 186 -18.09 21.26 -17.52
N TYR A 187 -18.32 22.50 -17.08
CA TYR A 187 -18.34 23.67 -17.95
C TYR A 187 -17.00 23.94 -18.63
N LEU A 188 -15.88 23.78 -17.91
CA LEU A 188 -14.53 23.89 -18.48
C LEU A 188 -14.27 22.79 -19.51
N ALA A 189 -14.69 21.55 -19.24
CA ALA A 189 -14.56 20.43 -20.17
C ALA A 189 -15.41 20.65 -21.43
N ILE A 190 -16.67 21.09 -21.27
CA ILE A 190 -17.55 21.45 -22.39
C ILE A 190 -16.95 22.61 -23.18
N GLY A 191 -16.48 23.66 -22.51
CA GLY A 191 -15.84 24.81 -23.15
C GLY A 191 -14.60 24.42 -23.93
N LEU A 192 -13.75 23.55 -23.38
CA LEU A 192 -12.58 23.00 -24.07
C LEU A 192 -12.99 22.18 -25.29
N LEU A 193 -14.01 21.32 -25.16
CA LEU A 193 -14.51 20.50 -26.27
C LEU A 193 -15.09 21.38 -27.39
N VAL A 194 -15.91 22.37 -27.06
CA VAL A 194 -16.48 23.33 -28.03
C VAL A 194 -15.37 24.11 -28.71
N SER A 195 -14.36 24.57 -27.97
CA SER A 195 -13.21 25.29 -28.52
C SER A 195 -12.39 24.40 -29.45
N LEU A 196 -12.20 23.13 -29.10
CA LEU A 196 -11.50 22.16 -29.94
C LEU A 196 -12.27 21.86 -31.23
N VAL A 197 -13.60 21.69 -31.15
CA VAL A 197 -14.46 21.49 -32.33
C VAL A 197 -14.43 22.73 -33.21
N ALA A 198 -14.54 23.94 -32.64
CA ALA A 198 -14.42 25.18 -33.39
C ALA A 198 -13.06 25.31 -34.08
N ALA A 199 -11.96 24.99 -33.38
CA ALA A 199 -10.61 25.00 -33.96
C ALA A 199 -10.47 23.99 -35.12
N LEU A 200 -11.05 22.79 -34.98
CA LEU A 200 -11.04 21.77 -36.04
C LEU A 200 -11.84 22.21 -37.27
N LEU A 201 -12.94 22.95 -37.10
CA LEU A 201 -13.75 23.49 -38.20
C LEU A 201 -13.09 24.70 -38.88
N LEU A 202 -12.47 25.60 -38.10
CA LEU A 202 -11.89 26.84 -38.61
C LEU A 202 -10.46 26.66 -39.16
N ALA A 203 -9.67 25.78 -38.55
CA ALA A 203 -8.26 25.56 -38.88
C ALA A 203 -7.88 24.07 -38.71
N PRO A 204 -8.43 23.15 -39.53
CA PRO A 204 -8.27 21.70 -39.35
C PRO A 204 -6.80 21.26 -39.38
N LEU A 205 -6.02 21.74 -40.35
CA LEU A 205 -4.62 21.36 -40.52
C LEU A 205 -3.75 21.75 -39.32
N TRP A 206 -3.89 22.99 -38.83
CA TRP A 206 -3.14 23.47 -37.68
C TRP A 206 -3.58 22.80 -36.37
N THR A 207 -4.88 22.54 -36.20
CA THR A 207 -5.41 21.83 -35.03
C THR A 207 -4.83 20.42 -34.93
N ILE A 208 -4.84 19.67 -36.05
CA ILE A 208 -4.21 18.33 -36.12
C ILE A 208 -2.71 18.43 -35.86
N THR A 209 -2.04 19.42 -36.45
CA THR A 209 -0.60 19.63 -36.29
C THR A 209 -0.22 19.88 -34.83
N ILE A 210 -0.98 20.71 -34.10
CA ILE A 210 -0.74 20.97 -32.68
C ILE A 210 -0.93 19.68 -31.86
N GLY A 211 -1.99 18.91 -32.13
CA GLY A 211 -2.20 17.61 -31.48
C GLY A 211 -1.05 16.63 -31.74
N VAL A 212 -0.57 16.55 -32.98
CA VAL A 212 0.59 15.71 -33.36
C VAL A 212 1.88 16.20 -32.70
N LEU A 213 2.09 17.52 -32.58
CA LEU A 213 3.25 18.07 -31.86
C LEU A 213 3.23 17.69 -30.38
N ILE A 214 2.08 17.78 -29.71
CA ILE A 214 1.92 17.34 -28.32
C ILE A 214 2.26 15.85 -28.21
N ALA A 215 1.68 15.02 -29.08
CA ALA A 215 1.94 13.58 -29.11
C ALA A 215 3.42 13.25 -29.36
N PHE A 216 4.07 14.02 -30.24
CA PHE A 216 5.48 13.83 -30.58
C PHE A 216 6.40 14.24 -29.43
N VAL A 217 6.12 15.35 -28.76
CA VAL A 217 6.88 15.79 -27.58
C VAL A 217 6.78 14.75 -26.46
N THR A 218 5.58 14.23 -26.19
CA THR A 218 5.39 13.20 -25.16
C THR A 218 6.03 11.87 -25.54
N LEU A 219 5.99 11.51 -26.83
CA LEU A 219 6.72 10.37 -27.35
C LEU A 219 8.23 10.54 -27.13
N LEU A 220 8.81 11.67 -27.54
CA LEU A 220 10.23 11.97 -27.35
C LEU A 220 10.64 11.89 -25.88
N MET A 221 9.86 12.50 -24.97
CA MET A 221 10.09 12.40 -23.53
C MET A 221 10.10 10.95 -23.05
N SER A 222 9.10 10.15 -23.46
CA SER A 222 8.98 8.74 -23.08
C SER A 222 10.12 7.88 -23.64
N THR A 223 10.51 8.08 -24.91
CA THR A 223 11.58 7.34 -25.57
C THR A 223 12.93 7.63 -24.93
N VAL A 224 13.26 8.91 -24.70
CA VAL A 224 14.50 9.30 -24.02
C VAL A 224 14.56 8.73 -22.60
N PHE A 225 13.45 8.83 -21.86
CA PHE A 225 13.35 8.29 -20.51
C PHE A 225 13.55 6.77 -20.48
N LYS A 226 12.86 6.03 -21.35
CA LYS A 226 12.99 4.56 -21.44
C LYS A 226 14.38 4.14 -21.88
N LEU A 227 15.00 4.83 -22.84
CA LEU A 227 16.37 4.58 -23.26
C LEU A 227 17.37 4.80 -22.13
N ALA A 228 17.25 5.91 -21.40
CA ALA A 228 18.12 6.22 -20.27
C ALA A 228 17.97 5.16 -19.16
N ALA A 229 16.73 4.80 -18.82
CA ALA A 229 16.44 3.77 -17.82
C ALA A 229 16.98 2.40 -18.27
N PHE A 230 16.75 2.01 -19.52
CA PHE A 230 17.23 0.77 -20.09
C PHE A 230 18.76 0.68 -20.10
N GLY A 231 19.44 1.75 -20.54
CA GLY A 231 20.90 1.83 -20.51
C GLY A 231 21.46 1.72 -19.09
N ALA A 232 20.85 2.41 -18.12
CA ALA A 232 21.24 2.31 -16.71
C ALA A 232 21.07 0.89 -16.17
N GLN A 233 19.98 0.20 -16.51
CA GLN A 233 19.74 -1.19 -16.10
C GLN A 233 20.75 -2.17 -16.73
N LEU A 234 21.02 -2.04 -18.03
CA LEU A 234 21.96 -2.93 -18.73
C LEU A 234 23.39 -2.82 -18.17
N SER A 235 23.85 -1.59 -17.88
CA SER A 235 25.20 -1.36 -17.33
C SER A 235 25.45 -2.10 -16.01
N ASN A 236 24.39 -2.26 -15.19
CA ASN A 236 24.48 -2.94 -13.90
C ASN A 236 24.31 -4.46 -14.00
N MET A 237 23.53 -4.97 -14.97
CA MET A 237 23.46 -6.42 -15.22
C MET A 237 24.85 -7.00 -15.55
N SER A 238 25.71 -6.21 -16.19
CA SER A 238 27.11 -6.56 -16.42
C SER A 238 27.96 -6.56 -15.13
N GLN A 239 27.60 -5.78 -14.11
CA GLN A 239 28.36 -5.66 -12.85
C GLN A 239 27.94 -6.68 -11.78
N VAL A 240 26.64 -6.99 -11.64
CA VAL A 240 26.13 -7.89 -10.58
C VAL A 240 26.67 -9.32 -10.70
N THR A 241 27.06 -9.76 -11.90
CA THR A 241 27.70 -11.06 -12.14
C THR A 241 29.03 -11.23 -11.40
N THR A 242 29.62 -10.16 -10.85
CA THR A 242 30.95 -10.20 -10.20
C THR A 242 30.94 -10.17 -8.67
N CYS A 243 29.81 -9.92 -8.00
CA CYS A 243 29.74 -9.79 -6.54
C CYS A 243 28.48 -10.46 -5.95
N SER A 244 28.55 -11.77 -5.72
CA SER A 244 27.69 -12.43 -4.73
C SER A 244 28.58 -13.36 -3.89
N LYS A 245 29.26 -12.78 -2.91
CA LYS A 245 29.78 -13.56 -1.79
C LYS A 245 28.69 -13.53 -0.72
N HIS A 246 28.13 -14.69 -0.41
CA HIS A 246 27.40 -14.90 0.84
C HIS A 246 28.39 -14.67 1.98
N LEU A 247 28.50 -13.44 2.45
CA LEU A 247 29.12 -13.17 3.74
C LEU A 247 28.18 -13.71 4.80
N GLU A 248 28.68 -14.56 5.69
CA GLU A 248 27.97 -14.93 6.91
C GLU A 248 27.61 -13.64 7.65
N ARG A 249 26.31 -13.43 7.85
CA ARG A 249 25.80 -12.21 8.50
C ARG A 249 25.68 -12.45 9.98
N PRO A 250 26.10 -11.50 10.83
CA PRO A 250 25.82 -11.60 12.25
C PRO A 250 24.29 -11.62 12.44
N PRO A 251 23.77 -12.42 13.39
CA PRO A 251 22.35 -12.40 13.71
C PRO A 251 21.96 -11.00 14.19
N PHE A 252 20.79 -10.53 13.76
CA PHE A 252 20.20 -9.26 14.19
C PHE A 252 18.77 -9.52 14.68
N PRO A 253 18.26 -8.71 15.63
CA PRO A 253 16.91 -8.87 16.13
C PRO A 253 15.91 -8.59 15.00
N MET A 254 15.11 -9.60 14.67
CA MET A 254 14.10 -9.49 13.63
C MET A 254 12.92 -8.62 14.10
N PRO A 255 12.51 -7.58 13.35
CA PRO A 255 11.44 -6.68 13.73
C PRO A 255 10.05 -7.28 13.46
N LYS A 256 9.05 -6.84 14.22
CA LYS A 256 7.65 -7.12 13.89
C LYS A 256 7.25 -6.43 12.59
N VAL A 257 6.55 -7.14 11.71
CA VAL A 257 6.05 -6.68 10.42
C VAL A 257 4.52 -6.80 10.40
N SER A 258 3.83 -5.69 10.12
CA SER A 258 2.38 -5.70 9.90
C SER A 258 2.08 -5.56 8.43
N VAL A 259 1.27 -6.44 7.85
CA VAL A 259 0.85 -6.35 6.45
C VAL A 259 -0.65 -6.15 6.35
N LEU A 260 -1.05 -5.06 5.72
CA LEU A 260 -2.45 -4.71 5.48
C LEU A 260 -2.94 -5.36 4.19
N VAL A 261 -4.08 -6.03 4.23
CA VAL A 261 -4.72 -6.64 3.06
C VAL A 261 -6.18 -6.14 2.97
N PRO A 262 -6.48 -5.17 2.10
CA PRO A 262 -7.82 -4.65 1.93
C PRO A 262 -8.70 -5.63 1.13
N LEU A 263 -9.91 -5.86 1.62
CA LEU A 263 -10.91 -6.75 1.04
C LEU A 263 -12.19 -5.95 0.75
N LEU A 264 -12.85 -6.22 -0.39
CA LEU A 264 -14.13 -5.62 -0.71
C LEU A 264 -14.96 -6.54 -1.63
N HIS A 265 -16.09 -7.05 -1.16
CA HIS A 265 -16.98 -7.98 -1.86
C HIS A 265 -16.31 -9.31 -2.27
N GLU A 266 -15.48 -9.87 -1.40
CA GLU A 266 -14.74 -11.12 -1.66
C GLU A 266 -15.52 -12.36 -1.19
N LYS A 267 -15.88 -13.22 -2.14
CA LYS A 267 -16.63 -14.47 -1.87
C LYS A 267 -15.74 -15.71 -1.77
N GLU A 268 -14.75 -15.80 -2.66
CA GLU A 268 -13.95 -17.03 -2.84
C GLU A 268 -12.47 -16.83 -2.44
N ILE A 269 -12.03 -15.58 -2.28
CA ILE A 269 -10.62 -15.25 -2.13
C ILE A 269 -10.10 -15.51 -0.71
N ALA A 270 -10.93 -15.37 0.34
CA ALA A 270 -10.44 -15.45 1.72
C ALA A 270 -9.70 -16.78 2.04
N GLY A 271 -10.28 -17.93 1.67
CA GLY A 271 -9.63 -19.22 1.90
C GLY A 271 -8.33 -19.40 1.10
N LYS A 272 -8.33 -19.00 -0.18
CA LYS A 272 -7.15 -19.06 -1.06
C LYS A 272 -6.04 -18.12 -0.58
N LEU A 273 -6.41 -16.91 -0.15
CA LEU A 273 -5.52 -15.92 0.43
C LEU A 273 -4.85 -16.47 1.70
N VAL A 274 -5.62 -17.01 2.65
CA VAL A 274 -5.08 -17.60 3.89
C VAL A 274 -4.11 -18.75 3.58
N GLN A 275 -4.43 -19.62 2.60
CA GLN A 275 -3.52 -20.69 2.18
C GLN A 275 -2.21 -20.16 1.60
N ARG A 276 -2.26 -19.11 0.76
CA ARG A 276 -1.06 -18.49 0.17
C ARG A 276 -0.20 -17.84 1.25
N LEU A 277 -0.82 -17.08 2.16
CA LEU A 277 -0.11 -16.38 3.24
C LEU A 277 0.47 -17.35 4.28
N THR A 278 -0.14 -18.52 4.49
CA THR A 278 0.41 -19.57 5.37
C THR A 278 1.78 -20.05 4.86
N ARG A 279 2.05 -20.00 3.55
CA ARG A 279 3.34 -20.40 2.95
C ARG A 279 4.51 -19.48 3.31
N LEU A 280 4.26 -18.28 3.85
CA LEU A 280 5.32 -17.36 4.26
C LEU A 280 6.19 -17.99 5.35
N THR A 281 7.51 -17.93 5.21
CA THR A 281 8.46 -18.59 6.12
C THR A 281 8.84 -17.72 7.32
N TYR A 282 8.47 -16.44 7.31
CA TYR A 282 8.80 -15.51 8.39
C TYR A 282 8.16 -15.94 9.73
N PRO A 283 8.85 -15.77 10.87
CA PRO A 283 8.32 -16.20 12.17
C PRO A 283 6.95 -15.60 12.45
N LYS A 284 5.94 -16.46 12.69
CA LYS A 284 4.54 -16.04 12.81
C LYS A 284 4.28 -15.15 14.04
N SER A 285 5.12 -15.23 15.07
CA SER A 285 5.08 -14.33 16.24
C SER A 285 5.49 -12.87 15.91
N LEU A 286 6.26 -12.68 14.83
CA LEU A 286 6.70 -11.37 14.33
C LEU A 286 5.91 -10.91 13.11
N LEU A 287 5.03 -11.73 12.56
CA LEU A 287 4.17 -11.38 11.44
C LEU A 287 2.77 -11.05 11.96
N GLU A 288 2.22 -9.93 11.53
CA GLU A 288 0.82 -9.57 11.76
C GLU A 288 0.18 -9.30 10.41
N ILE A 289 -0.79 -10.12 10.00
CA ILE A 289 -1.61 -9.81 8.82
C ILE A 289 -2.92 -9.21 9.29
N VAL A 290 -3.32 -8.11 8.68
CA VAL A 290 -4.53 -7.39 9.00
C VAL A 290 -5.43 -7.36 7.77
N LEU A 291 -6.46 -8.17 7.79
CA LEU A 291 -7.52 -8.16 6.78
C LEU A 291 -8.44 -6.98 7.06
N VAL A 292 -8.52 -6.05 6.11
CA VAL A 292 -9.27 -4.79 6.28
C VAL A 292 -10.51 -4.84 5.40
N LEU A 293 -11.70 -4.76 5.99
CA LEU A 293 -12.96 -4.73 5.26
C LEU A 293 -13.84 -3.58 5.72
N GLU A 294 -14.72 -3.15 4.84
CA GLU A 294 -15.70 -2.09 5.11
C GLU A 294 -16.86 -2.64 5.94
N GLN A 295 -17.37 -1.87 6.91
CA GLN A 295 -18.48 -2.29 7.78
C GLN A 295 -19.74 -2.69 6.98
N SER A 296 -19.93 -2.09 5.80
CA SER A 296 -21.04 -2.39 4.90
C SER A 296 -20.88 -3.70 4.11
N ASP A 297 -19.69 -4.31 4.09
CA ASP A 297 -19.39 -5.50 3.30
C ASP A 297 -19.79 -6.78 4.04
N THR A 298 -21.09 -7.07 4.01
CA THR A 298 -21.64 -8.26 4.66
C THR A 298 -21.13 -9.56 4.04
N ILE A 299 -20.88 -9.56 2.74
CA ILE A 299 -20.43 -10.74 1.98
C ILE A 299 -19.06 -11.20 2.49
N THR A 300 -18.07 -10.30 2.49
CA THR A 300 -16.71 -10.64 2.95
C THR A 300 -16.72 -11.03 4.43
N ARG A 301 -17.51 -10.31 5.25
CA ARG A 301 -17.62 -10.59 6.69
C ARG A 301 -18.16 -12.00 6.97
N GLU A 302 -19.21 -12.42 6.27
CA GLU A 302 -19.78 -13.76 6.41
C GLU A 302 -18.79 -14.85 5.97
N THR A 303 -18.04 -14.59 4.89
CA THR A 303 -16.98 -15.51 4.41
C THR A 303 -15.87 -15.67 5.45
N LEU A 304 -15.39 -14.55 6.03
CA LEU A 304 -14.34 -14.58 7.06
C LEU A 304 -14.82 -15.23 8.36
N ALA A 305 -16.07 -15.00 8.77
CA ALA A 305 -16.64 -15.61 9.98
C ALA A 305 -16.72 -17.15 9.91
N ARG A 306 -16.70 -17.73 8.70
CA ARG A 306 -16.69 -19.19 8.47
C ARG A 306 -15.29 -19.75 8.21
N THR A 307 -14.28 -18.89 8.14
CA THR A 307 -12.89 -19.28 7.85
C THR A 307 -12.12 -19.33 9.15
N ASP A 308 -11.42 -20.44 9.41
CA ASP A 308 -10.51 -20.52 10.55
C ASP A 308 -9.25 -19.70 10.25
N LEU A 309 -9.04 -18.65 11.03
CA LEU A 309 -7.94 -17.71 10.84
C LEU A 309 -6.83 -18.00 11.85
N PRO A 310 -5.58 -18.18 11.40
CA PRO A 310 -4.44 -18.30 12.30
C PRO A 310 -4.32 -17.09 13.24
N SER A 311 -3.75 -17.29 14.43
CA SER A 311 -3.61 -16.27 15.48
C SER A 311 -2.85 -15.00 15.07
N TRP A 312 -2.01 -15.09 14.03
CA TRP A 312 -1.24 -14.00 13.45
C TRP A 312 -1.98 -13.25 12.32
N ILE A 313 -3.21 -13.65 12.00
CA ILE A 313 -4.12 -12.96 11.08
C ILE A 313 -5.28 -12.36 11.89
N SER A 314 -5.54 -11.07 11.70
CA SER A 314 -6.61 -10.34 12.37
C SER A 314 -7.51 -9.63 11.37
N VAL A 315 -8.74 -9.33 11.78
CA VAL A 315 -9.74 -8.67 10.94
C VAL A 315 -10.09 -7.31 11.55
N ILE A 316 -10.09 -6.27 10.73
CA ILE A 316 -10.51 -4.91 11.13
C ILE A 316 -11.64 -4.44 10.21
N GLU A 317 -12.80 -4.20 10.82
CA GLU A 317 -13.93 -3.55 10.18
C GLU A 317 -13.78 -2.03 10.27
N VAL A 318 -13.79 -1.37 9.11
CA VAL A 318 -13.67 0.08 8.98
C VAL A 318 -15.07 0.70 9.06
N PRO A 319 -15.35 1.57 10.05
CA PRO A 319 -16.63 2.26 10.15
C PRO A 319 -16.86 3.19 8.97
N SER A 320 -18.13 3.41 8.61
CA SER A 320 -18.50 4.36 7.57
C SER A 320 -18.11 5.80 7.94
N ALA A 321 -17.45 6.51 7.02
CA ALA A 321 -17.14 7.94 7.14
C ALA A 321 -17.79 8.74 6.00
N GLY A 322 -19.07 9.06 6.15
CA GLY A 322 -19.84 9.69 5.08
C GLY A 322 -19.99 8.76 3.88
N THR A 323 -19.71 9.25 2.68
CA THR A 323 -19.84 8.50 1.42
C THR A 323 -18.52 7.96 0.87
N LEU A 324 -17.40 8.20 1.55
CA LEU A 324 -16.08 7.81 1.05
C LEU A 324 -15.75 6.37 1.46
N THR A 325 -15.70 5.48 0.47
CA THR A 325 -15.31 4.07 0.62
C THR A 325 -14.14 3.80 -0.32
N THR A 326 -12.90 3.81 0.18
CA THR A 326 -11.69 3.70 -0.63
C THR A 326 -10.60 2.90 0.08
N LYS A 327 -9.75 2.21 -0.70
CA LYS A 327 -8.57 1.49 -0.22
C LYS A 327 -7.69 2.34 0.70
N PRO A 328 -7.19 3.54 0.31
CA PRO A 328 -6.32 4.34 1.19
C PRO A 328 -6.98 4.76 2.51
N ARG A 329 -8.31 4.99 2.54
CA ARG A 329 -9.01 5.28 3.80
C ARG A 329 -9.00 4.08 4.74
N ALA A 330 -9.29 2.90 4.20
CA ALA A 330 -9.27 1.65 4.96
C ALA A 330 -7.86 1.36 5.52
N LEU A 331 -6.81 1.54 4.69
CA LEU A 331 -5.42 1.42 5.13
C LEU A 331 -5.06 2.42 6.23
N ASN A 332 -5.47 3.69 6.08
CA ASN A 332 -5.22 4.72 7.10
C ASN A 332 -5.85 4.38 8.46
N TYR A 333 -7.06 3.81 8.47
CA TYR A 333 -7.76 3.39 9.68
C TYR A 333 -7.10 2.16 10.30
N ALA A 334 -6.84 1.12 9.51
CA ALA A 334 -6.25 -0.13 10.00
C ALA A 334 -4.83 0.05 10.53
N LEU A 335 -4.04 0.97 9.95
CA LEU A 335 -2.68 1.26 10.40
C LEU A 335 -2.61 1.72 11.87
N ASP A 336 -3.67 2.36 12.39
CA ASP A 336 -3.73 2.77 13.81
C ASP A 336 -3.70 1.57 14.78
N PHE A 337 -4.07 0.38 14.33
CA PHE A 337 -4.11 -0.85 15.14
C PHE A 337 -2.93 -1.79 14.88
N CYS A 338 -2.09 -1.51 13.89
CA CYS A 338 -0.93 -2.33 13.55
C CYS A 338 0.19 -2.17 14.57
N ARG A 339 1.06 -3.18 14.69
CA ARG A 339 2.18 -3.21 15.66
C ARG A 339 3.57 -3.15 15.03
N GLY A 340 3.67 -3.51 13.76
CA GLY A 340 4.92 -3.64 13.05
C GLY A 340 5.67 -2.32 12.93
N SER A 341 6.99 -2.38 13.06
CA SER A 341 7.87 -1.27 12.72
C SER A 341 8.05 -1.13 11.20
N ILE A 342 7.77 -2.22 10.48
CA ILE A 342 7.61 -2.26 9.03
C ILE A 342 6.14 -2.51 8.70
N VAL A 343 5.60 -1.73 7.77
CA VAL A 343 4.20 -1.82 7.31
C VAL A 343 4.19 -2.24 5.85
N GLY A 344 3.61 -3.40 5.58
CA GLY A 344 3.39 -3.95 4.25
C GLY A 344 1.98 -3.66 3.71
N VAL A 345 1.81 -3.71 2.40
CA VAL A 345 0.49 -3.76 1.74
C VAL A 345 0.49 -4.86 0.69
N TRP A 346 -0.51 -5.74 0.77
CA TRP A 346 -0.87 -6.71 -0.28
C TRP A 346 -2.31 -6.49 -0.72
N ASP A 347 -2.63 -6.86 -1.95
CA ASP A 347 -4.01 -7.00 -2.44
C ASP A 347 -4.54 -8.42 -2.18
N ALA A 348 -5.85 -8.61 -2.29
CA ALA A 348 -6.52 -9.84 -1.88
C ALA A 348 -6.13 -11.05 -2.75
N GLU A 349 -5.82 -10.80 -4.02
CA GLU A 349 -5.42 -11.79 -5.02
C GLU A 349 -3.94 -12.15 -4.99
N ASP A 350 -3.14 -11.46 -4.18
CA ASP A 350 -1.70 -11.60 -4.19
C ASP A 350 -1.22 -12.98 -3.70
N ALA A 351 -0.16 -13.46 -4.34
CA ALA A 351 0.58 -14.64 -3.95
C ALA A 351 2.08 -14.27 -3.80
N PRO A 352 2.50 -13.76 -2.62
CA PRO A 352 3.89 -13.41 -2.37
C PRO A 352 4.80 -14.65 -2.33
N GLU A 353 6.07 -14.48 -2.70
CA GLU A 353 7.09 -15.51 -2.48
C GLU A 353 7.21 -15.88 -0.98
N PRO A 354 7.49 -17.16 -0.64
CA PRO A 354 7.56 -17.62 0.75
C PRO A 354 8.52 -16.83 1.64
N ASP A 355 9.68 -16.42 1.13
CA ASP A 355 10.76 -15.74 1.85
C ASP A 355 10.73 -14.21 1.67
N GLN A 356 9.61 -13.65 1.20
CA GLN A 356 9.50 -12.23 0.85
C GLN A 356 9.78 -11.31 2.06
N ILE A 357 9.25 -11.63 3.24
CA ILE A 357 9.38 -10.77 4.42
C ILE A 357 10.81 -10.79 4.95
N GLU A 358 11.50 -11.93 4.89
CA GLU A 358 12.90 -12.08 5.23
C GLU A 358 13.77 -11.19 4.36
N LYS A 359 13.53 -11.19 3.04
CA LYS A 359 14.23 -10.32 2.08
C LYS A 359 14.02 -8.84 2.42
N VAL A 360 12.78 -8.45 2.74
CA VAL A 360 12.41 -7.07 3.12
C VAL A 360 13.13 -6.62 4.39
N VAL A 361 13.00 -7.42 5.46
CA VAL A 361 13.57 -7.14 6.78
C VAL A 361 15.08 -7.04 6.69
N THR A 362 15.71 -8.01 6.02
CA THR A 362 17.15 -8.03 5.79
C THR A 362 17.62 -6.79 5.05
N ARG A 363 16.89 -6.40 3.98
CA ARG A 363 17.26 -5.20 3.22
C ARG A 363 17.13 -3.95 4.07
N PHE A 364 16.08 -3.79 4.86
CA PHE A 364 15.91 -2.63 5.73
C PHE A 364 16.96 -2.54 6.85
N GLN A 365 17.48 -3.67 7.31
CA GLN A 365 18.58 -3.70 8.28
C GLN A 365 19.86 -3.08 7.68
N ASP A 366 20.16 -3.44 6.43
CA ASP A 366 21.37 -2.98 5.72
C ASP A 366 21.17 -1.63 4.99
N ALA A 367 19.93 -1.13 4.92
CA ALA A 367 19.61 0.06 4.14
C ALA A 367 19.98 1.35 4.88
N PRO A 368 20.46 2.38 4.17
CA PRO A 368 20.53 3.73 4.70
C PRO A 368 19.21 4.16 5.34
N LYS A 369 19.28 4.98 6.39
CA LYS A 369 18.08 5.42 7.15
C LYS A 369 17.05 6.16 6.29
N ASN A 370 17.49 6.81 5.21
CA ASN A 370 16.62 7.51 4.28
C ASN A 370 15.92 6.58 3.27
N VAL A 371 16.24 5.28 3.24
CA VAL A 371 15.44 4.29 2.52
C VAL A 371 14.18 4.01 3.33
N ALA A 372 13.08 4.57 2.84
CA ALA A 372 11.80 4.57 3.52
C ALA A 372 10.85 3.48 3.02
N CYS A 373 11.01 3.08 1.76
CA CYS A 373 10.15 2.10 1.09
C CYS A 373 10.98 1.07 0.33
N LEU A 374 10.61 -0.20 0.48
CA LEU A 374 11.06 -1.29 -0.38
C LEU A 374 9.87 -1.77 -1.20
N GLN A 375 10.06 -1.84 -2.51
CA GLN A 375 9.08 -2.31 -3.48
C GLN A 375 9.58 -3.60 -4.11
N GLY A 376 8.79 -4.67 -4.02
CA GLY A 376 9.04 -5.90 -4.76
C GLY A 376 8.57 -5.82 -6.22
N VAL A 377 8.83 -6.88 -6.96
CA VAL A 377 8.44 -7.06 -8.36
C VAL A 377 7.06 -7.69 -8.43
N LEU A 378 6.22 -7.22 -9.35
CA LEU A 378 4.93 -7.84 -9.64
C LEU A 378 5.06 -8.71 -10.89
N ASP A 379 4.42 -9.88 -10.84
CA ASP A 379 4.32 -10.82 -11.96
C ASP A 379 2.98 -11.53 -11.96
N TYR A 380 2.71 -12.34 -12.98
CA TYR A 380 1.40 -12.98 -13.16
C TYR A 380 1.49 -14.49 -13.19
N TYR A 381 0.67 -15.15 -12.38
CA TYR A 381 0.58 -16.61 -12.40
C TYR A 381 -0.23 -17.12 -13.60
N ASN A 382 -1.15 -16.32 -14.16
CA ASN A 382 -2.01 -16.71 -15.29
C ASN A 382 -1.52 -16.19 -16.67
N ALA A 383 -0.21 -15.94 -16.83
CA ALA A 383 0.38 -15.39 -18.06
C ALA A 383 0.13 -16.25 -19.32
N ARG A 384 -0.26 -17.53 -19.16
CA ARG A 384 -0.48 -18.48 -20.26
C ARG A 384 -1.94 -18.58 -20.73
N THR A 385 -2.88 -17.92 -20.04
CA THR A 385 -4.32 -18.12 -20.29
C THR A 385 -4.76 -17.71 -21.69
N ASN A 386 -4.43 -16.51 -22.17
CA ASN A 386 -4.82 -16.03 -23.50
C ASN A 386 -3.88 -14.95 -24.04
N TRP A 387 -4.18 -14.37 -25.20
CA TRP A 387 -3.33 -13.35 -25.81
C TRP A 387 -3.22 -12.07 -24.96
N ILE A 388 -4.32 -11.65 -24.31
CA ILE A 388 -4.35 -10.44 -23.47
C ILE A 388 -3.46 -10.62 -22.24
N SER A 389 -3.58 -11.73 -21.51
CA SER A 389 -2.74 -12.05 -20.33
C SER A 389 -1.25 -12.15 -20.69
N ARG A 390 -0.91 -12.71 -21.86
CA ARG A 390 0.47 -12.72 -22.36
C ARG A 390 1.02 -11.31 -22.59
N CYS A 391 0.26 -10.46 -23.28
CA CYS A 391 0.66 -9.07 -23.51
C CYS A 391 0.80 -8.30 -22.19
N PHE A 392 -0.11 -8.54 -21.26
CA PHE A 392 -0.08 -7.96 -19.92
C PHE A 392 1.20 -8.35 -19.17
N ALA A 393 1.54 -9.63 -19.16
CA ALA A 393 2.76 -10.14 -18.53
C ALA A 393 4.04 -9.56 -19.15
N ILE A 394 4.07 -9.39 -20.48
CA ILE A 394 5.19 -8.72 -21.16
C ILE A 394 5.34 -7.27 -20.73
N GLU A 395 4.23 -6.52 -20.65
CA GLU A 395 4.25 -5.12 -20.22
C GLU A 395 4.80 -5.00 -18.79
N TYR A 396 4.35 -5.85 -17.88
CA TYR A 396 4.82 -5.87 -16.49
C TYR A 396 6.28 -6.31 -16.38
N ALA A 397 6.71 -7.34 -17.11
CA ALA A 397 8.11 -7.72 -17.16
C ALA A 397 8.98 -6.55 -17.66
N THR A 398 8.53 -5.83 -18.69
CA THR A 398 9.21 -4.65 -19.23
C THR A 398 9.32 -3.53 -18.20
N TRP A 399 8.22 -3.25 -17.50
CA TRP A 399 8.19 -2.24 -16.46
C TRP A 399 9.06 -2.61 -15.25
N TRP A 400 8.78 -3.75 -14.61
CA TRP A 400 9.40 -4.13 -13.34
C TRP A 400 10.83 -4.64 -13.44
N ARG A 401 11.23 -5.23 -14.58
CA ARG A 401 12.56 -5.85 -14.73
C ARG A 401 13.54 -5.01 -15.54
N MET A 402 13.04 -4.05 -16.35
CA MET A 402 13.88 -3.20 -17.18
C MET A 402 13.74 -1.71 -16.85
N VAL A 403 12.53 -1.15 -17.01
CA VAL A 403 12.33 0.30 -16.92
C VAL A 403 12.47 0.80 -15.48
N LEU A 404 11.65 0.33 -14.55
CA LEU A 404 11.63 0.82 -13.17
C LEU A 404 12.98 0.65 -12.43
N PRO A 405 13.70 -0.47 -12.56
CA PRO A 405 15.06 -0.56 -12.02
C PRO A 405 16.02 0.45 -12.63
N GLY A 406 15.88 0.75 -13.92
CA GLY A 406 16.62 1.81 -14.58
C GLY A 406 16.31 3.19 -14.00
N VAL A 407 15.02 3.49 -13.80
CA VAL A 407 14.52 4.73 -13.19
C VAL A 407 15.08 4.91 -11.77
N ALA A 408 15.05 3.84 -10.96
CA ALA A 408 15.62 3.83 -9.62
C ALA A 408 17.12 4.16 -9.63
N ARG A 409 17.90 3.58 -10.57
CA ARG A 409 19.34 3.85 -10.72
C ARG A 409 19.67 5.25 -11.19
N LEU A 410 18.82 5.84 -12.02
CA LEU A 410 18.93 7.24 -12.41
C LEU A 410 18.60 8.20 -11.25
N GLY A 411 18.20 7.67 -10.08
CA GLY A 411 17.82 8.47 -8.92
C GLY A 411 16.54 9.27 -9.14
N LEU A 412 15.69 8.84 -10.09
CA LEU A 412 14.41 9.47 -10.41
C LEU A 412 13.32 9.03 -9.43
N VAL A 413 12.18 9.72 -9.46
CA VAL A 413 11.03 9.38 -8.61
C VAL A 413 10.45 8.03 -9.03
N ILE A 414 10.19 7.17 -8.05
CA ILE A 414 9.58 5.86 -8.26
C ILE A 414 8.08 5.96 -7.92
N PRO A 415 7.17 5.87 -8.91
CA PRO A 415 5.76 5.66 -8.61
C PRO A 415 5.61 4.24 -8.06
N LEU A 416 5.00 4.13 -6.89
CA LEU A 416 4.80 2.85 -6.19
C LEU A 416 3.76 2.00 -6.91
N GLY A 417 3.87 0.68 -6.78
CA GLY A 417 3.06 -0.29 -7.54
C GLY A 417 1.78 -0.78 -6.87
N GLY A 418 1.26 -0.06 -5.86
CA GLY A 418 -0.01 -0.36 -5.19
C GLY A 418 -0.03 -1.57 -4.25
N THR A 419 0.87 -2.53 -4.47
CA THR A 419 1.08 -3.73 -3.67
C THR A 419 2.56 -4.14 -3.63
N THR A 420 2.91 -5.07 -2.74
CA THR A 420 4.28 -5.54 -2.48
C THR A 420 5.17 -4.38 -2.06
N LEU A 421 4.60 -3.55 -1.19
CA LEU A 421 5.16 -2.32 -0.69
C LEU A 421 5.41 -2.46 0.79
N PHE A 422 6.62 -2.19 1.23
CA PHE A 422 7.00 -2.24 2.63
C PHE A 422 7.62 -0.92 3.04
N PHE A 423 7.06 -0.29 4.07
CA PHE A 423 7.47 1.02 4.57
C PHE A 423 8.06 0.91 5.97
N ARG A 424 9.04 1.76 6.28
CA ARG A 424 9.30 2.10 7.67
C ARG A 424 8.09 2.85 8.21
N ARG A 425 7.46 2.32 9.26
CA ARG A 425 6.23 2.90 9.84
C ARG A 425 6.39 4.38 10.18
N THR A 426 7.50 4.73 10.81
CA THR A 426 7.78 6.10 11.26
C THR A 426 7.74 7.10 10.12
N VAL A 427 8.34 6.75 8.96
CA VAL A 427 8.33 7.61 7.78
C VAL A 427 6.93 7.72 7.17
N LEU A 428 6.19 6.60 7.12
CA LEU A 428 4.82 6.60 6.62
C LEU A 428 3.89 7.47 7.48
N GLU A 429 4.04 7.43 8.80
CA GLU A 429 3.29 8.27 9.74
C GLU A 429 3.71 9.74 9.66
N GLU A 430 5.01 10.04 9.53
CA GLU A 430 5.52 11.40 9.31
C GLU A 430 4.92 12.05 8.06
N LEU A 431 4.81 11.28 6.97
CA LEU A 431 4.21 11.73 5.72
C LEU A 431 2.68 11.75 5.74
N CYS A 432 2.05 11.57 6.90
CA CYS A 432 0.59 11.55 7.06
C CYS A 432 -0.09 10.45 6.23
N ARG A 433 0.62 9.33 5.98
CA ARG A 433 0.11 8.09 5.38
C ARG A 433 -0.37 8.27 3.94
N TRP A 434 -1.49 7.65 3.55
CA TRP A 434 -2.05 7.69 2.19
C TRP A 434 -3.09 8.80 2.03
N ASP A 435 -3.21 9.37 0.83
CA ASP A 435 -4.34 10.26 0.50
C ASP A 435 -5.62 9.44 0.30
N ALA A 436 -6.54 9.52 1.25
CA ALA A 436 -7.80 8.76 1.23
C ALA A 436 -8.70 9.01 0.00
N HIS A 437 -8.48 10.11 -0.73
CA HIS A 437 -9.30 10.53 -1.86
C HIS A 437 -8.65 10.25 -3.22
N ASN A 438 -7.36 9.90 -3.24
CA ASN A 438 -6.64 9.66 -4.49
C ASN A 438 -6.83 8.20 -4.92
N VAL A 439 -7.16 7.99 -6.20
CA VAL A 439 -7.38 6.65 -6.79
C VAL A 439 -6.06 5.95 -7.15
N THR A 440 -4.94 6.66 -7.09
CA THR A 440 -3.56 6.14 -7.14
C THR A 440 -2.77 6.74 -5.96
N GLU A 441 -3.16 6.35 -4.75
CA GLU A 441 -2.54 6.78 -3.49
C GLU A 441 -1.06 6.39 -3.39
N ASP A 442 -0.68 5.33 -4.10
CA ASP A 442 0.63 4.73 -4.18
C ASP A 442 1.60 5.62 -4.97
N ALA A 443 1.23 6.02 -6.19
CA ALA A 443 1.99 6.94 -7.01
C ALA A 443 2.16 8.30 -6.32
N ASP A 444 1.11 8.79 -5.65
CA ASP A 444 1.17 10.00 -4.82
C ASP A 444 2.19 9.86 -3.68
N LEU A 445 2.11 8.78 -2.89
CA LEU A 445 3.03 8.54 -1.79
C LEU A 445 4.48 8.41 -2.28
N GLY A 446 4.71 7.78 -3.43
CA GLY A 446 6.03 7.71 -4.08
C GLY A 446 6.64 9.09 -4.37
N ILE A 447 5.82 10.03 -4.85
CA ILE A 447 6.25 11.42 -5.06
C ILE A 447 6.49 12.12 -3.73
N ARG A 448 5.59 11.97 -2.74
CA ARG A 448 5.76 12.59 -1.42
C ARG A 448 7.03 12.13 -0.73
N LEU A 449 7.38 10.84 -0.81
CA LEU A 449 8.65 10.30 -0.31
C LEU A 449 9.84 11.03 -0.95
N ALA A 450 9.89 11.10 -2.28
CA ALA A 450 10.98 11.74 -3.00
C ALA A 450 11.11 13.24 -2.69
N ARG A 451 9.99 13.95 -2.49
CA ARG A 451 9.95 15.36 -2.10
C ARG A 451 10.51 15.63 -0.70
N HIS A 452 10.42 14.65 0.20
CA HIS A 452 10.98 14.72 1.56
C HIS A 452 12.40 14.12 1.64
N GLY A 453 13.03 13.83 0.50
CA GLY A 453 14.40 13.31 0.44
C GLY A 453 14.52 11.81 0.75
N TYR A 454 13.40 11.11 0.92
CA TYR A 454 13.37 9.66 1.11
C TYR A 454 13.60 8.91 -0.21
N VAL A 455 14.13 7.70 -0.08
CA VAL A 455 14.45 6.80 -1.19
C VAL A 455 13.54 5.57 -1.14
N THR A 456 13.04 5.19 -2.31
CA THR A 456 12.41 3.89 -2.55
C THR A 456 13.41 3.00 -3.28
N GLU A 457 13.57 1.76 -2.83
CA GLU A 457 14.40 0.78 -3.53
C GLU A 457 13.57 -0.40 -4.05
N LEU A 458 14.02 -0.96 -5.17
CA LEU A 458 13.46 -2.19 -5.70
C LEU A 458 14.25 -3.39 -5.16
N ILE A 459 13.53 -4.39 -4.63
CA ILE A 459 14.13 -5.62 -4.10
C ILE A 459 13.75 -6.83 -4.97
N PRO A 460 14.65 -7.83 -5.09
CA PRO A 460 14.43 -9.00 -5.93
C PRO A 460 13.55 -10.05 -5.23
N THR A 461 12.29 -9.68 -4.98
CA THR A 461 11.23 -10.60 -4.55
C THR A 461 10.01 -10.39 -5.42
N VAL A 462 9.27 -11.46 -5.67
CA VAL A 462 8.10 -11.44 -6.55
C VAL A 462 6.82 -11.65 -5.75
N THR A 463 5.78 -10.91 -6.12
CA THR A 463 4.40 -11.24 -5.79
C THR A 463 3.65 -11.54 -7.08
N PHE A 464 2.98 -12.69 -7.11
CA PHE A 464 2.19 -13.10 -8.25
C PHE A 464 0.74 -12.64 -8.11
N GLU A 465 0.25 -11.96 -9.13
CA GLU A 465 -1.11 -11.45 -9.26
C GLU A 465 -1.89 -12.23 -10.34
N GLU A 466 -3.18 -11.92 -10.47
CA GLU A 466 -4.00 -12.35 -11.61
C GLU A 466 -4.12 -11.26 -12.69
N ALA A 467 -3.66 -11.55 -13.90
CA ALA A 467 -3.83 -10.66 -15.04
C ALA A 467 -5.28 -10.65 -15.54
N ASN A 468 -5.76 -9.48 -15.95
CA ASN A 468 -7.04 -9.34 -16.63
C ASN A 468 -7.04 -10.03 -17.99
N CYS A 469 -7.87 -11.06 -18.15
CA CYS A 469 -7.98 -11.85 -19.38
C CYS A 469 -9.04 -11.34 -20.36
N ARG A 470 -9.84 -10.32 -20.01
CA ARG A 470 -10.95 -9.81 -20.82
C ARG A 470 -10.71 -8.34 -21.18
N ALA A 471 -11.02 -7.97 -22.43
CA ALA A 471 -10.72 -6.64 -22.96
C ALA A 471 -11.39 -5.49 -22.18
N TRP A 472 -12.68 -5.59 -21.84
CA TRP A 472 -13.36 -4.50 -21.14
C TRP A 472 -12.91 -4.34 -19.68
N PRO A 473 -12.81 -5.40 -18.85
CA PRO A 473 -12.18 -5.31 -17.52
C PRO A 473 -10.75 -4.74 -17.57
N TRP A 474 -9.96 -5.11 -18.58
CA TRP A 474 -8.65 -4.53 -18.81
C TRP A 474 -8.71 -3.00 -19.01
N VAL A 475 -9.62 -2.53 -19.88
CA VAL A 475 -9.83 -1.09 -20.14
C VAL A 475 -10.25 -0.36 -18.87
N LYS A 476 -11.13 -0.96 -18.06
CA LYS A 476 -11.54 -0.42 -16.75
C LYS A 476 -10.35 -0.25 -15.81
N GLN A 477 -9.54 -1.29 -15.65
CA GLN A 477 -8.36 -1.27 -14.78
C GLN A 477 -7.38 -0.16 -15.21
N ARG A 478 -7.04 -0.09 -16.51
CA ARG A 478 -6.10 0.92 -17.00
C ARG A 478 -6.66 2.34 -16.97
N SER A 479 -7.96 2.51 -17.18
CA SER A 479 -8.60 3.82 -17.06
C SER A 479 -8.47 4.39 -15.64
N ARG A 480 -8.55 3.55 -14.61
CA ARG A 480 -8.33 3.94 -13.21
C ARG A 480 -6.92 4.44 -12.96
N TRP A 481 -5.90 3.73 -13.45
CA TRP A 481 -4.49 4.14 -13.30
C TRP A 481 -4.21 5.46 -14.02
N LEU A 482 -4.67 5.60 -15.26
CA LEU A 482 -4.48 6.83 -16.04
C LEU A 482 -5.19 8.04 -15.43
N LYS A 483 -6.41 7.83 -14.90
CA LYS A 483 -7.14 8.85 -14.14
C LYS A 483 -6.36 9.28 -12.89
N GLY A 484 -5.86 8.30 -12.13
CA GLY A 484 -5.07 8.59 -10.92
C GLY A 484 -3.76 9.29 -11.21
N PHE A 485 -3.05 8.93 -12.29
CA PHE A 485 -1.85 9.64 -12.71
C PHE A 485 -2.13 11.11 -13.03
N LEU A 486 -3.24 11.40 -13.72
CA LEU A 486 -3.67 12.77 -13.98
C LEU A 486 -4.00 13.53 -12.70
N ILE A 487 -4.78 12.92 -11.79
CA ILE A 487 -5.12 13.53 -10.48
C ILE A 487 -3.86 13.81 -9.67
N THR A 488 -3.00 12.81 -9.51
CA THR A 488 -1.73 12.90 -8.78
C THR A 488 -0.83 13.98 -9.37
N TRP A 489 -0.69 14.01 -10.71
CA TRP A 489 0.10 15.04 -11.38
C TRP A 489 -0.43 16.44 -11.06
N LEU A 490 -1.74 16.65 -11.20
CA LEU A 490 -2.33 17.97 -10.96
C LEU A 490 -2.20 18.38 -9.47
N VAL A 491 -2.32 17.46 -8.51
CA VAL A 491 -2.12 17.74 -7.08
C VAL A 491 -0.70 18.26 -6.82
N HIS A 492 0.32 17.56 -7.33
CA HIS A 492 1.70 17.97 -7.14
C HIS A 492 2.08 19.22 -7.94
N MET A 493 1.36 19.49 -9.05
CA MET A 493 1.55 20.66 -9.91
C MET A 493 0.74 21.90 -9.48
N GLN A 494 0.01 21.85 -8.35
CA GLN A 494 -0.60 23.06 -7.77
C GLN A 494 0.46 24.14 -7.43
N SER A 495 1.68 23.72 -7.12
CA SER A 495 2.82 24.60 -6.84
C SER A 495 4.08 24.11 -7.55
N PRO A 496 4.20 24.33 -8.88
CA PRO A 496 5.25 23.71 -9.69
C PRO A 496 6.67 24.18 -9.28
N ARG A 497 6.80 25.42 -8.82
CA ARG A 497 8.07 25.96 -8.28
C ARG A 497 8.50 25.23 -7.01
N ALA A 498 7.56 24.90 -6.13
CA ALA A 498 7.85 24.13 -4.92
C ALA A 498 8.22 22.69 -5.28
N LEU A 499 7.46 22.05 -6.17
CA LEU A 499 7.79 20.70 -6.66
C LEU A 499 9.19 20.64 -7.29
N LEU A 500 9.53 21.62 -8.13
CA LEU A 500 10.86 21.72 -8.75
C LEU A 500 11.97 21.93 -7.71
N ARG A 501 11.73 22.75 -6.69
CA ARG A 501 12.69 22.97 -5.59
C ARG A 501 12.91 21.70 -4.78
N ASP A 502 11.83 20.99 -4.44
CA ASP A 502 11.88 19.80 -3.58
C ASP A 502 12.52 18.60 -4.31
N LEU A 503 12.29 18.47 -5.61
CA LEU A 503 12.79 17.35 -6.42
C LEU A 503 14.09 17.64 -7.18
N GLY A 504 14.36 18.90 -7.53
CA GLY A 504 15.35 19.27 -8.54
C GLY A 504 14.88 18.95 -9.97
N TRP A 505 15.61 19.47 -10.96
CA TRP A 505 15.21 19.44 -12.37
C TRP A 505 15.02 18.03 -12.94
N LEU A 506 15.96 17.11 -12.68
CA LEU A 506 15.92 15.76 -13.24
C LEU A 506 14.72 14.95 -12.73
N ARG A 507 14.49 14.94 -11.42
CA ARG A 507 13.34 14.25 -10.81
C ARG A 507 12.03 14.92 -11.19
N PHE A 508 12.01 16.26 -11.30
CA PHE A 508 10.85 17.00 -11.79
C PHE A 508 10.46 16.57 -13.21
N LEU A 509 11.42 16.50 -14.14
CA LEU A 509 11.19 15.97 -15.49
C LEU A 509 10.74 14.51 -15.45
N GLY A 510 11.32 13.69 -14.57
CA GLY A 510 10.86 12.32 -14.33
C GLY A 510 9.37 12.24 -13.99
N VAL A 511 8.88 13.12 -13.09
CA VAL A 511 7.45 13.21 -12.75
C VAL A 511 6.60 13.64 -13.95
N GLN A 512 7.06 14.61 -14.75
CA GLN A 512 6.34 15.01 -15.98
C GLN A 512 6.22 13.85 -16.96
N THR A 513 7.30 13.10 -17.16
CA THR A 513 7.31 11.97 -18.10
C THR A 513 6.47 10.80 -17.58
N LEU A 514 6.62 10.43 -16.31
CA LEU A 514 5.96 9.27 -15.73
C LEU A 514 4.46 9.43 -15.58
N LEU A 515 3.99 10.63 -15.21
CA LEU A 515 2.56 10.88 -15.02
C LEU A 515 1.91 11.52 -16.23
N LEU A 516 2.29 12.76 -16.57
CA LEU A 516 1.62 13.54 -17.62
C LEU A 516 1.88 12.94 -19.01
N ALA A 517 3.14 12.69 -19.37
CA ALA A 517 3.46 12.19 -20.71
C ALA A 517 2.90 10.78 -20.93
N THR A 518 2.84 9.92 -19.92
CA THR A 518 2.17 8.61 -20.00
C THR A 518 0.69 8.74 -20.34
N PHE A 519 -0.06 9.61 -19.63
CA PHE A 519 -1.47 9.86 -19.93
C PHE A 519 -1.64 10.43 -21.35
N ALA A 520 -0.92 11.50 -21.66
CA ALA A 520 -1.00 12.18 -22.95
C ALA A 520 -0.63 11.24 -24.10
N GLN A 521 0.36 10.36 -23.91
CA GLN A 521 0.78 9.44 -24.94
C GLN A 521 -0.31 8.45 -25.33
N PHE A 522 -1.09 7.93 -24.39
CA PHE A 522 -2.24 7.09 -24.72
C PHE A 522 -3.41 7.89 -25.30
N ALA A 523 -3.66 9.10 -24.79
CA ALA A 523 -4.73 9.96 -25.30
C ALA A 523 -4.49 10.43 -26.75
N PHE A 524 -3.22 10.68 -27.12
CA PHE A 524 -2.85 11.14 -28.46
C PHE A 524 -2.25 10.04 -29.35
N ALA A 525 -2.19 8.78 -28.89
CA ALA A 525 -1.67 7.65 -29.67
C ALA A 525 -2.30 7.52 -31.07
N PRO A 526 -3.62 7.71 -31.27
CA PRO A 526 -4.20 7.63 -32.62
C PRO A 526 -3.63 8.66 -33.61
N LEU A 527 -3.18 9.82 -33.13
CA LEU A 527 -2.50 10.80 -33.98
C LEU A 527 -1.11 10.30 -34.39
N LEU A 528 -0.39 9.59 -33.53
CA LEU A 528 0.89 8.98 -33.89
C LEU A 528 0.72 7.81 -34.87
N TRP A 529 -0.33 7.00 -34.70
CA TRP A 529 -0.65 5.93 -35.65
C TRP A 529 -1.04 6.45 -37.03
N SER A 530 -1.45 7.71 -37.15
CA SER A 530 -1.70 8.27 -38.48
C SER A 530 -0.42 8.34 -39.34
N PHE A 531 0.79 8.29 -38.77
CA PHE A 531 2.03 8.15 -39.54
C PHE A 531 2.18 6.79 -40.27
N TRP A 532 1.36 5.77 -39.96
CA TRP A 532 1.32 4.54 -40.78
C TRP A 532 0.87 4.82 -42.23
N ILE A 533 0.09 5.89 -42.48
CA ILE A 533 -0.29 6.27 -43.85
C ILE A 533 0.93 6.72 -44.66
N THR A 534 1.93 7.32 -44.00
CA THR A 534 3.19 7.73 -44.63
C THR A 534 4.02 6.55 -45.06
N LEU A 535 4.01 5.46 -44.28
CA LEU A 535 4.61 4.18 -44.67
C LEU A 535 3.88 3.51 -45.84
N ALA A 536 2.57 3.74 -45.97
CA ALA A 536 1.78 3.30 -47.11
C ALA A 536 1.96 4.19 -48.36
N GLY A 537 2.84 5.20 -48.32
CA GLY A 537 3.16 6.07 -49.45
C GLY A 537 2.29 7.33 -49.58
N PHE A 538 1.44 7.63 -48.60
CA PHE A 538 0.59 8.83 -48.60
C PHE A 538 1.24 10.00 -47.86
N GLU A 539 1.01 11.23 -48.32
CA GLU A 539 1.45 12.42 -47.61
C GLU A 539 0.65 12.60 -46.31
N HIS A 540 1.37 12.85 -45.20
CA HIS A 540 0.74 13.12 -43.91
C HIS A 540 0.22 14.57 -43.85
N PRO A 541 -0.95 14.86 -43.24
CA PRO A 541 -1.48 16.23 -43.16
C PRO A 541 -0.52 17.28 -42.59
N VAL A 542 0.36 16.86 -41.67
CA VAL A 542 1.42 17.72 -41.09
C VAL A 542 2.46 18.19 -42.11
N ALA A 543 2.62 17.48 -43.24
CA ALA A 543 3.51 17.92 -44.31
C ALA A 543 3.05 19.25 -44.94
N HIS A 544 1.74 19.53 -44.93
CA HIS A 544 1.20 20.80 -45.45
C HIS A 544 1.39 21.99 -44.50
N THR A 545 1.68 21.76 -43.22
CA THR A 545 1.87 22.81 -42.22
C THR A 545 3.34 23.02 -41.86
N LEU A 546 4.04 21.95 -41.49
CA LEU A 546 5.45 21.99 -41.05
C LEU A 546 6.44 21.60 -42.16
N GLY A 547 5.96 21.19 -43.32
CA GLY A 547 6.78 20.73 -44.45
C GLY A 547 7.03 19.23 -44.43
N ALA A 548 7.19 18.65 -45.63
CA ALA A 548 7.45 17.22 -45.81
C ALA A 548 8.70 16.71 -45.05
N PRO A 549 9.85 17.41 -45.02
CA PRO A 549 11.03 16.91 -44.29
C PRO A 549 10.79 16.71 -42.78
N VAL A 550 10.02 17.60 -42.16
CA VAL A 550 9.67 17.51 -40.74
C VAL A 550 8.72 16.34 -40.51
N ALA A 551 7.68 16.19 -41.34
CA ALA A 551 6.74 15.08 -41.24
C ALA A 551 7.43 13.72 -41.42
N THR A 552 8.35 13.58 -42.39
CA THR A 552 9.15 12.37 -42.57
C THR A 552 10.05 12.10 -41.37
N SER A 553 10.69 13.13 -40.81
CA SER A 553 11.54 12.98 -39.61
C SER A 553 10.72 12.50 -38.40
N MET A 554 9.51 13.01 -38.23
CA MET A 554 8.58 12.55 -37.18
C MET A 554 8.16 11.10 -37.36
N ALA A 555 7.86 10.68 -38.60
CA ALA A 555 7.52 9.29 -38.93
C ALA A 555 8.68 8.33 -38.65
N VAL A 556 9.90 8.70 -39.05
CA VAL A 556 11.13 7.91 -38.79
C VAL A 556 11.35 7.77 -37.29
N PHE A 557 11.22 8.86 -36.52
CA PHE A 557 11.37 8.81 -35.07
C PHE A 557 10.27 7.98 -34.39
N PHE A 558 9.03 8.04 -34.87
CA PHE A 558 7.95 7.18 -34.39
C PHE A 558 8.30 5.69 -34.55
N ILE A 559 8.75 5.27 -35.73
CA ILE A 559 9.19 3.89 -35.99
C ILE A 559 10.37 3.51 -35.09
N PHE A 560 11.35 4.40 -34.96
CA PHE A 560 12.51 4.20 -34.08
C PHE A 560 12.08 3.97 -32.62
N SER A 561 11.13 4.75 -32.11
CA SER A 561 10.59 4.57 -30.77
C SER A 561 9.86 3.22 -30.61
N GLU A 562 9.11 2.77 -31.61
CA GLU A 562 8.46 1.45 -31.58
C GLU A 562 9.48 0.31 -31.56
N ILE A 563 10.55 0.40 -32.36
CA ILE A 563 11.65 -0.57 -32.35
C ILE A 563 12.31 -0.62 -30.97
N ILE A 564 12.53 0.53 -30.32
CA ILE A 564 13.06 0.58 -28.95
C ILE A 564 12.11 -0.12 -27.98
N ASN A 565 10.82 0.21 -27.99
CA ASN A 565 9.84 -0.42 -27.11
C ASN A 565 9.85 -1.95 -27.28
N LEU A 566 9.83 -2.45 -28.52
CA LEU A 566 9.91 -3.89 -28.82
C LEU A 566 11.24 -4.50 -28.34
N THR A 567 12.36 -3.80 -28.49
CA THR A 567 13.68 -4.28 -28.05
C THR A 567 13.74 -4.42 -26.54
N ILE A 568 13.29 -3.40 -25.78
CA ILE A 568 13.26 -3.45 -24.32
C ILE A 568 12.35 -4.61 -23.85
N SER A 569 11.19 -4.78 -24.49
CA SER A 569 10.27 -5.89 -24.20
C SER A 569 10.85 -7.27 -24.53
N MET A 570 11.59 -7.41 -25.64
CA MET A 570 12.29 -8.66 -25.97
C MET A 570 13.35 -9.01 -24.92
N VAL A 571 14.12 -8.01 -24.48
CA VAL A 571 15.15 -8.21 -23.46
C VAL A 571 14.52 -8.53 -22.09
N SER A 572 13.40 -7.89 -21.74
CA SER A 572 12.72 -8.11 -20.45
C SER A 572 12.21 -9.55 -20.28
N VAL A 573 11.75 -10.19 -21.36
CA VAL A 573 11.22 -11.57 -21.35
C VAL A 573 12.23 -12.63 -21.80
N SER A 574 13.51 -12.27 -21.99
CA SER A 574 14.55 -13.20 -22.47
C SER A 574 14.97 -14.27 -21.45
N ARG A 575 14.65 -14.09 -20.17
CA ARG A 575 14.96 -15.04 -19.08
C ARG A 575 14.09 -16.28 -19.14
N LYS A 576 14.57 -17.38 -18.55
CA LYS A 576 13.95 -18.72 -18.63
C LYS A 576 12.46 -18.73 -18.26
N GLU A 577 12.07 -17.98 -17.22
CA GLU A 577 10.68 -17.87 -16.73
C GLU A 577 9.72 -17.33 -17.80
N HIS A 578 10.11 -16.23 -18.47
CA HIS A 578 9.24 -15.49 -19.40
C HIS A 578 9.53 -15.77 -20.88
N ARG A 579 10.53 -16.59 -21.21
CA ARG A 579 10.96 -16.85 -22.60
C ARG A 579 9.84 -17.29 -23.54
N HIS A 580 8.84 -17.97 -23.00
CA HIS A 580 7.65 -18.39 -23.74
C HIS A 580 6.80 -17.21 -24.29
N LEU A 581 7.03 -15.99 -23.80
CA LEU A 581 6.34 -14.76 -24.20
C LEU A 581 7.01 -14.04 -25.39
N MET A 582 8.25 -14.41 -25.76
CA MET A 582 9.03 -13.68 -26.78
C MET A 582 8.29 -13.48 -28.11
N ILE A 583 7.61 -14.52 -28.61
CA ILE A 583 6.88 -14.42 -29.89
C ILE A 583 5.72 -13.42 -29.83
N TYR A 584 5.13 -13.21 -28.66
CA TYR A 584 4.02 -12.30 -28.46
C TYR A 584 4.46 -10.84 -28.33
N VAL A 585 5.74 -10.57 -28.12
CA VAL A 585 6.28 -9.19 -28.08
C VAL A 585 5.99 -8.45 -29.38
N LEU A 586 6.09 -9.14 -30.52
CA LEU A 586 5.78 -8.58 -31.85
C LEU A 586 4.31 -8.20 -32.02
N THR A 587 3.43 -8.71 -31.17
CA THR A 587 1.98 -8.44 -31.21
C THR A 587 1.56 -7.29 -30.29
N LEU A 588 2.46 -6.76 -29.44
CA LEU A 588 2.16 -5.64 -28.53
C LEU A 588 1.58 -4.39 -29.22
N PRO A 589 1.98 -3.99 -30.45
CA PRO A 589 1.37 -2.84 -31.10
C PRO A 589 -0.15 -2.98 -31.28
N PHE A 590 -0.67 -4.20 -31.40
CA PHE A 590 -2.11 -4.47 -31.53
C PHE A 590 -2.85 -4.47 -30.17
N TYR A 591 -2.12 -4.49 -29.05
CA TYR A 591 -2.66 -4.44 -27.70
C TYR A 591 -2.94 -3.00 -27.24
N PHE A 592 -2.07 -2.04 -27.59
CA PHE A 592 -2.18 -0.65 -27.15
C PHE A 592 -3.38 0.19 -27.66
N PRO A 593 -4.13 -0.19 -28.72
CA PRO A 593 -5.44 0.42 -29.01
C PRO A 593 -6.40 0.42 -27.82
N MET A 594 -6.40 -0.63 -26.99
CA MET A 594 -7.21 -0.65 -25.77
C MET A 594 -6.75 0.42 -24.76
N ALA A 595 -5.45 0.74 -24.71
CA ALA A 595 -4.91 1.75 -23.81
C ALA A 595 -5.41 3.16 -24.16
N ALA A 596 -5.56 3.47 -25.46
CA ALA A 596 -6.17 4.73 -25.91
C ALA A 596 -7.63 4.84 -25.46
N LEU A 597 -8.43 3.77 -25.60
CA LEU A 597 -9.80 3.72 -25.06
C LEU A 597 -9.84 3.95 -23.54
N SER A 598 -8.85 3.40 -22.83
CA SER A 598 -8.70 3.57 -21.38
C SER A 598 -8.42 5.03 -21.02
N ALA A 599 -7.60 5.75 -21.79
CA ALA A 599 -7.33 7.18 -21.59
C ALA A 599 -8.58 8.04 -21.79
N TYR A 600 -9.40 7.76 -22.81
CA TYR A 600 -10.65 8.48 -23.04
C TYR A 600 -11.69 8.23 -21.94
N LYS A 601 -11.81 6.98 -21.49
CA LYS A 601 -12.64 6.63 -20.33
C LYS A 601 -12.16 7.35 -19.07
N ALA A 602 -10.84 7.38 -18.83
CA ALA A 602 -10.24 8.08 -17.71
C ALA A 602 -10.55 9.59 -17.73
N LEU A 603 -10.49 10.23 -18.90
CA LEU A 603 -10.82 11.65 -19.04
C LEU A 603 -12.29 11.95 -18.75
N LYS A 604 -13.21 11.10 -19.24
CA LYS A 604 -14.64 11.21 -18.93
C LYS A 604 -14.89 11.11 -17.42
N GLU A 605 -14.32 10.08 -16.78
CA GLU A 605 -14.48 9.87 -15.34
C GLU A 605 -13.82 10.95 -14.51
N PHE A 606 -12.67 11.46 -14.92
CA PHE A 606 -12.01 12.57 -14.24
C PHE A 606 -12.94 13.81 -14.15
N VAL A 607 -13.73 14.06 -15.19
CA VAL A 607 -14.67 15.19 -15.23
C VAL A 607 -15.94 14.92 -14.42
N VAL A 608 -16.53 13.73 -14.54
CA VAL A 608 -17.86 13.43 -13.99
C VAL A 608 -17.78 12.79 -12.59
N GLU A 609 -16.81 11.91 -12.37
CA GLU A 609 -16.71 11.04 -11.19
C GLU A 609 -15.24 10.85 -10.74
N PRO A 610 -14.56 11.92 -10.27
CA PRO A 610 -13.12 11.92 -10.03
C PRO A 610 -12.67 10.90 -8.97
N PHE A 611 -13.52 10.62 -7.98
CA PHE A 611 -13.25 9.68 -6.89
C PHE A 611 -13.83 8.28 -7.13
N TYR A 612 -14.50 8.04 -8.26
CA TYR A 612 -15.11 6.74 -8.52
C TYR A 612 -14.05 5.67 -8.79
N TRP A 613 -14.21 4.52 -8.13
CA TRP A 613 -13.36 3.35 -8.28
C TRP A 613 -14.12 2.26 -9.06
N ASP A 614 -13.79 2.08 -10.35
CA ASP A 614 -14.32 0.99 -11.17
C ASP A 614 -13.54 -0.30 -10.88
N LYS A 615 -14.01 -1.08 -9.89
CA LYS A 615 -13.34 -2.32 -9.45
C LYS A 615 -13.41 -3.38 -10.55
N THR A 616 -12.30 -4.06 -10.79
CA THR A 616 -12.25 -5.28 -11.61
C THR A 616 -12.41 -6.50 -10.73
N GLU A 617 -13.17 -7.50 -11.20
CA GLU A 617 -13.30 -8.79 -10.53
C GLU A 617 -12.03 -9.62 -10.79
N HIS A 618 -11.48 -10.19 -9.71
CA HIS A 618 -10.34 -11.11 -9.70
C HIS A 618 -10.78 -12.43 -8.99
N GLY A 619 -9.95 -13.47 -9.06
CA GLY A 619 -10.20 -14.79 -8.48
C GLY A 619 -10.70 -15.86 -9.45
N ILE A 620 -10.58 -15.65 -10.78
CA ILE A 620 -11.08 -16.61 -11.79
C ILE A 620 -10.10 -17.76 -12.01
N ASN A 621 -8.80 -17.46 -11.99
CA ASN A 621 -7.73 -18.43 -12.20
C ASN A 621 -6.94 -18.61 -10.90
N ASP A 622 -6.44 -19.83 -10.69
CA ASP A 622 -5.55 -20.16 -9.58
C ASP A 622 -4.07 -20.10 -10.01
N PRO A 623 -3.16 -19.74 -9.10
CA PRO A 623 -1.73 -19.92 -9.31
C PRO A 623 -1.41 -21.42 -9.42
N ASP A 624 -0.55 -21.76 -10.38
CA ASP A 624 -0.05 -23.13 -10.61
C ASP A 624 0.62 -23.74 -9.36
#